data_AF-A0A815FTT6-F1
#
_entry.id   AF-A0A815FTT6-F1
#
_cell.length_a   1.000
_cell.length_b   1.000
_cell.length_c   1.000
_cell.angle_alpha   90.00
_cell.angle_beta   90.00
_cell.angle_gamma   90.00
#
_symmetry.space_group_name_H-M   'P 1'
#
loop_
_entity.id
_entity.type
_entity.pdbx_description
1 polymer ?
#
loop_
_entity_poly.entity_id
_entity_poly.type
_entity_poly.pdbx_seq_one_letter_code
_entity_poly.pdbx_strand_id
1 'polypeptide(L)'
;MGKLAETFRKWPGILRSEHPQHSMIAFGKNAKLIIDKHIDSCSEQSPLARLYDLNDNGYVLLLGVEYENNTSLHLSEYRFQTNNNIEKTFINGASIENPETKKRQWIEWNDYDYDSKDFNDIGRVFDSIEGNTTIGSVGLAKARLMKQYLLIDFATDWMNKNRMKKTQAN
;
A
#
# COMPACT_ATOMS: atom_id res chain seq x y z
N MET A 1 -10.19 -3.45 7.08
CA MET A 1 -9.35 -2.93 8.19
C MET A 1 -9.76 -3.58 9.50
N GLY A 2 -8.84 -3.68 10.47
CA GLY A 2 -9.07 -4.33 11.76
C GLY A 2 -9.20 -3.35 12.94
N LYS A 3 -9.50 -3.89 14.13
CA LYS A 3 -9.73 -3.10 15.36
C LYS A 3 -8.55 -2.20 15.73
N LEU A 4 -7.31 -2.63 15.46
CA LEU A 4 -6.10 -1.85 15.73
C LEU A 4 -6.11 -0.51 14.99
N ALA A 5 -6.40 -0.50 13.68
CA ALA A 5 -6.44 0.73 12.89
C ALA A 5 -7.57 1.66 13.34
N GLU A 6 -8.75 1.11 13.65
CA GLU A 6 -9.91 1.87 14.14
C GLU A 6 -9.70 2.48 15.54
N THR A 7 -8.98 1.78 16.41
CA THR A 7 -8.58 2.31 17.71
C THR A 7 -7.48 3.37 17.55
N PHE A 8 -6.45 3.07 16.76
CA PHE A 8 -5.31 3.95 16.56
C PHE A 8 -5.73 5.28 15.96
N ARG A 9 -6.58 5.31 14.93
CA ARG A 9 -7.01 6.58 14.29
C ARG A 9 -7.73 7.58 15.20
N LYS A 10 -8.19 7.13 16.38
CA LYS A 10 -8.91 7.95 17.36
C LYS A 10 -7.99 8.50 18.47
N TRP A 11 -6.72 8.11 18.48
CA TRP A 11 -5.78 8.60 19.48
C TRP A 11 -5.42 10.08 19.26
N PRO A 12 -5.15 10.84 20.34
CA PRO A 12 -4.70 12.22 20.21
C PRO A 12 -3.40 12.34 19.39
N GLY A 13 -3.35 13.32 18.50
CA GLY A 13 -2.16 13.61 17.69
C GLY A 13 -1.99 12.74 16.42
N ILE A 14 -2.93 11.84 16.14
CA ILE A 14 -2.93 11.06 14.89
C ILE A 14 -3.39 11.93 13.73
N LEU A 15 -2.64 11.89 12.64
CA LEU A 15 -3.01 12.52 11.37
C LEU A 15 -3.62 11.48 10.44
N ARG A 16 -4.55 11.92 9.58
CA ARG A 16 -5.20 11.08 8.57
C ARG A 16 -5.09 11.78 7.21
N SER A 17 -4.72 11.04 6.18
CA SER A 17 -4.69 11.54 4.81
C SER A 17 -6.10 11.75 4.24
N GLU A 18 -6.23 12.56 3.21
CA GLU A 18 -7.54 13.02 2.70
C GLU A 18 -8.23 12.07 1.71
N HIS A 19 -7.54 11.05 1.18
CA HIS A 19 -8.14 10.12 0.22
C HIS A 19 -9.43 9.48 0.77
N PRO A 20 -10.57 9.60 0.08
CA PRO A 20 -11.88 9.24 0.66
C PRO A 20 -12.04 7.75 0.97
N GLN A 21 -11.48 6.87 0.14
CA GLN A 21 -11.58 5.42 0.29
C GLN A 21 -10.31 4.75 0.85
N HIS A 22 -9.12 5.19 0.42
CA HIS A 22 -7.84 4.57 0.77
C HIS A 22 -7.03 5.37 1.81
N SER A 23 -7.69 6.16 2.66
CA SER A 23 -7.00 6.99 3.66
C SER A 23 -6.01 6.19 4.54
N MET A 24 -4.85 6.77 4.82
CA MET A 24 -3.84 6.27 5.76
C MET A 24 -3.81 7.14 7.02
N ILE A 25 -3.36 6.56 8.12
CA ILE A 25 -3.16 7.26 9.40
C ILE A 25 -1.68 7.22 9.79
N ALA A 26 -1.19 8.30 10.37
CA ALA A 26 0.22 8.41 10.76
C ALA A 26 0.40 9.17 12.07
N PHE A 27 1.51 8.85 12.75
CA PHE A 27 1.91 9.47 14.01
C PHE A 27 3.42 9.67 14.06
N GLY A 28 3.87 10.68 14.79
CA GLY A 28 5.28 10.96 15.02
C GLY A 28 5.92 11.90 13.99
N LYS A 29 7.26 11.98 14.01
CA LYS A 29 8.06 13.01 13.34
C LYS A 29 7.77 13.17 11.84
N ASN A 30 7.50 12.06 11.14
CA ASN A 30 7.32 12.03 9.70
C ASN A 30 5.83 11.99 9.30
N ALA A 31 4.89 12.05 10.25
CA ALA A 31 3.47 11.80 9.97
C ALA A 31 2.92 12.74 8.90
N LYS A 32 3.16 14.05 9.04
CA LYS A 32 2.70 15.07 8.09
C LYS A 32 3.29 14.85 6.70
N LEU A 33 4.59 14.52 6.63
CA LEU A 33 5.26 14.22 5.37
C LEU A 33 4.62 13.01 4.67
N ILE A 34 4.41 11.92 5.41
CA ILE A 34 3.91 10.65 4.86
C ILE A 34 2.48 10.79 4.33
N ILE A 35 1.60 11.48 5.04
CA ILE A 35 0.16 11.55 4.70
C ILE A 35 -0.23 12.79 3.87
N ASP A 36 0.71 13.67 3.52
CA ASP A 36 0.44 14.88 2.73
C ASP A 36 -0.25 14.53 1.40
N LYS A 37 -1.02 15.45 0.79
CA LYS A 37 -1.50 15.35 -0.61
C LYS A 37 -1.79 13.92 -1.13
N HIS A 38 -2.68 13.18 -0.46
CA HIS A 38 -3.01 11.80 -0.84
C HIS A 38 -4.18 11.82 -1.83
N ILE A 39 -3.86 11.94 -3.10
CA ILE A 39 -4.84 12.08 -4.19
C ILE A 39 -5.25 10.71 -4.74
N ASP A 40 -4.26 9.87 -5.06
CA ASP A 40 -4.47 8.51 -5.59
C ASP A 40 -4.19 7.43 -4.55
N SER A 41 -4.86 6.30 -4.69
CA SER A 41 -4.82 5.14 -3.80
C SER A 41 -3.40 4.65 -3.45
N CYS A 42 -2.64 4.18 -4.45
CA CYS A 42 -1.32 3.55 -4.24
C CYS A 42 -0.26 3.95 -5.28
N SER A 43 -0.38 5.13 -5.92
CA SER A 43 0.57 5.63 -6.93
C SER A 43 1.85 6.22 -6.30
N GLU A 44 2.76 6.78 -7.13
CA GLU A 44 3.94 7.53 -6.63
C GLU A 44 3.57 8.76 -5.78
N GLN A 45 2.31 9.23 -5.81
CA GLN A 45 1.84 10.33 -4.96
C GLN A 45 1.22 9.85 -3.64
N SER A 46 1.14 8.53 -3.43
CA SER A 46 0.54 7.94 -2.23
C SER A 46 1.49 7.95 -1.03
N PRO A 47 0.95 7.80 0.20
CA PRO A 47 1.77 7.59 1.39
C PRO A 47 2.70 6.36 1.32
N LEU A 48 2.38 5.37 0.48
CA LEU A 48 3.22 4.20 0.28
C LEU A 48 4.55 4.56 -0.40
N ALA A 49 4.51 5.47 -1.39
CA ALA A 49 5.70 5.95 -2.09
C ALA A 49 6.57 6.80 -1.17
N ARG A 50 5.96 7.63 -0.32
CA ARG A 50 6.72 8.39 0.68
C ARG A 50 7.34 7.52 1.77
N LEU A 51 6.71 6.39 2.11
CA LEU A 51 7.33 5.39 2.99
C LEU A 51 8.50 4.70 2.28
N TYR A 52 8.37 4.45 0.97
CA TYR A 52 9.42 3.86 0.13
C TYR A 52 10.66 4.77 0.11
N ASP A 53 10.46 6.08 -0.04
CA ASP A 53 11.53 7.09 -0.08
C ASP A 53 12.33 7.19 1.24
N LEU A 54 11.82 6.63 2.34
CA LEU A 54 12.58 6.53 3.59
C LEU A 54 13.68 5.45 3.54
N ASN A 55 13.72 4.62 2.49
CA ASN A 55 14.70 3.57 2.26
C ASN A 55 14.90 2.70 3.51
N ASP A 56 16.11 2.68 4.08
CA ASP A 56 16.47 1.92 5.28
C ASP A 56 15.66 2.27 6.54
N ASN A 57 14.86 3.34 6.50
CA ASN A 57 14.00 3.80 7.60
C ASN A 57 12.50 3.51 7.36
N GLY A 58 12.15 2.84 6.25
CA GLY A 58 10.78 2.44 5.92
C GLY A 58 10.56 0.94 6.11
N TYR A 59 9.66 0.55 7.01
CA TYR A 59 9.40 -0.87 7.32
C TYR A 59 7.91 -1.21 7.20
N VAL A 60 7.65 -2.47 6.84
CA VAL A 60 6.32 -3.09 6.93
C VAL A 60 6.35 -4.18 8.00
N LEU A 61 5.37 -4.13 8.90
CA LEU A 61 5.12 -5.18 9.89
C LEU A 61 3.80 -5.88 9.57
N LEU A 62 3.88 -7.15 9.19
CA LEU A 62 2.71 -8.02 9.13
C LEU A 62 2.56 -8.73 10.47
N LEU A 63 1.52 -8.37 11.23
CA LEU A 63 1.27 -8.86 12.58
C LEU A 63 0.07 -9.82 12.59
N GLY A 64 0.34 -11.13 12.59
CA GLY A 64 -0.69 -12.16 12.58
C GLY A 64 -1.43 -12.28 11.24
N VAL A 65 -0.88 -11.71 10.17
CA VAL A 65 -1.45 -11.72 8.82
C VAL A 65 -0.40 -12.11 7.78
N GLU A 66 -0.88 -12.49 6.60
CA GLU A 66 -0.05 -12.86 5.46
C GLU A 66 0.05 -11.70 4.44
N TYR A 67 0.74 -11.92 3.34
CA TYR A 67 1.07 -10.88 2.36
C TYR A 67 -0.12 -10.37 1.56
N GLU A 68 -1.23 -11.11 1.47
CA GLU A 68 -2.50 -10.61 0.92
C GLU A 68 -3.01 -9.35 1.64
N ASN A 69 -2.58 -9.10 2.88
CA ASN A 69 -2.90 -7.89 3.63
C ASN A 69 -1.83 -6.79 3.53
N ASN A 70 -0.77 -7.00 2.75
CA ASN A 70 0.32 -6.03 2.60
C ASN A 70 0.01 -5.00 1.51
N THR A 71 -0.61 -3.89 1.91
CA THR A 71 -0.98 -2.80 1.00
C THR A 71 0.21 -2.19 0.24
N SER A 72 1.45 -2.31 0.75
CA SER A 72 2.64 -1.79 0.05
C SER A 72 2.86 -2.44 -1.32
N LEU A 73 2.41 -3.67 -1.50
CA LEU A 73 2.54 -4.38 -2.78
C LEU A 73 1.71 -3.76 -3.91
N HIS A 74 0.69 -2.95 -3.58
CA HIS A 74 -0.04 -2.21 -4.61
C HIS A 74 0.80 -1.09 -5.25
N LEU A 75 1.84 -0.58 -4.56
CA LEU A 75 2.79 0.33 -5.19
C LEU A 75 3.66 -0.40 -6.23
N SER A 76 4.07 -1.64 -5.94
CA SER A 76 4.73 -2.49 -6.93
C SER A 76 3.83 -2.78 -8.13
N GLU A 77 2.55 -3.03 -7.88
CA GLU A 77 1.57 -3.26 -8.93
C GLU A 77 1.33 -2.02 -9.79
N TYR A 78 1.22 -0.85 -9.17
CA TYR A 78 1.17 0.43 -9.88
C TYR A 78 2.39 0.59 -10.80
N ARG A 79 3.61 0.40 -10.27
CA ARG A 79 4.86 0.49 -11.04
C ARG A 79 4.92 -0.53 -12.17
N PHE A 80 4.47 -1.75 -11.92
CA PHE A 80 4.36 -2.79 -12.94
C PHE A 80 3.43 -2.34 -14.08
N GLN A 81 2.24 -1.84 -13.76
CA GLN A 81 1.28 -1.40 -14.77
C GLN A 81 1.82 -0.22 -15.58
N THR A 82 2.37 0.80 -14.92
CA THR A 82 2.91 2.00 -15.60
C THR A 82 4.13 1.67 -16.46
N ASN A 83 5.06 0.86 -15.97
CA ASN A 83 6.28 0.51 -16.71
C ASN A 83 6.00 -0.33 -17.96
N ASN A 84 4.86 -1.04 -17.99
CA ASN A 84 4.45 -1.88 -19.12
C ASN A 84 3.30 -1.27 -19.94
N ASN A 85 2.94 0.00 -19.71
CA ASN A 85 1.81 0.68 -20.37
C ASN A 85 0.49 -0.11 -20.29
N ILE A 86 0.23 -0.76 -19.15
CA ILE A 86 -1.01 -1.49 -18.89
C ILE A 86 -2.01 -0.52 -18.26
N GLU A 87 -3.00 -0.10 -19.04
CA GLU A 87 -4.05 0.80 -18.58
C GLU A 87 -5.24 -0.01 -18.06
N LYS A 88 -5.13 -0.47 -16.80
CA LYS A 88 -6.24 -1.10 -16.08
C LYS A 88 -6.76 -0.13 -15.03
N THR A 89 -7.75 0.66 -15.43
CA THR A 89 -8.38 1.65 -14.57
C THR A 89 -9.90 1.51 -14.57
N PHE A 90 -10.53 1.98 -13.50
CA PHE A 90 -11.99 2.07 -13.41
C PHE A 90 -12.41 3.42 -12.80
N ILE A 91 -13.63 3.85 -13.09
CA ILE A 91 -14.19 5.05 -12.46
C ILE A 91 -14.62 4.70 -11.05
N ASN A 92 -14.05 5.41 -10.09
CA ASN A 92 -14.38 5.30 -8.68
C ASN A 92 -15.03 6.61 -8.20
N GLY A 93 -15.73 6.56 -7.07
CA GLY A 93 -16.46 7.72 -6.58
C GLY A 93 -16.75 7.70 -5.09
N ALA A 94 -16.88 8.89 -4.51
CA ALA A 94 -17.21 9.07 -3.11
C ALA A 94 -17.94 10.38 -2.84
N SER A 95 -18.78 10.36 -1.81
CA SER A 95 -19.33 11.59 -1.23
C SER A 95 -18.29 12.23 -0.30
N ILE A 96 -17.83 13.42 -0.67
CA ILE A 96 -16.91 14.24 0.14
C ILE A 96 -17.60 15.53 0.59
N GLU A 97 -17.17 16.09 1.71
CA GLU A 97 -17.57 17.45 2.10
C GLU A 97 -16.69 18.46 1.36
N ASN A 98 -17.32 19.41 0.68
CA ASN A 98 -16.60 20.51 0.06
C ASN A 98 -16.05 21.45 1.17
N PRO A 99 -14.73 21.73 1.19
CA PRO A 99 -14.12 22.49 2.28
C PRO A 99 -14.63 23.94 2.35
N GLU A 100 -15.01 24.54 1.22
CA GLU A 100 -15.50 25.91 1.11
C GLU A 100 -17.00 26.01 1.43
N THR A 101 -17.82 25.14 0.83
CA THR A 101 -19.28 25.24 0.93
C THR A 101 -19.89 24.45 2.08
N LYS A 102 -19.11 23.55 2.71
CA LYS A 102 -19.56 22.62 3.78
C LYS A 102 -20.70 21.70 3.37
N LYS A 103 -20.95 21.55 2.07
CA LYS A 103 -21.96 20.64 1.53
C LYS A 103 -21.30 19.36 1.03
N ARG A 104 -22.02 18.24 1.14
CA ARG A 104 -21.61 16.99 0.52
C ARG A 104 -21.78 17.07 -0.99
N GLN A 105 -20.76 16.63 -1.71
CA GLN A 105 -20.77 16.48 -3.16
C GLN A 105 -20.24 15.09 -3.52
N TRP A 106 -20.75 14.52 -4.60
CA TRP A 106 -20.17 13.33 -5.21
C TRP A 106 -18.99 13.77 -6.06
N ILE A 107 -17.85 13.11 -5.88
CA ILE A 107 -16.69 13.25 -6.78
C ILE A 107 -16.40 11.90 -7.41
N GLU A 108 -15.87 11.94 -8.62
CA GLU A 108 -15.42 10.78 -9.38
C GLU A 108 -13.95 10.98 -9.77
N TRP A 109 -13.21 9.88 -9.82
CA TRP A 109 -11.83 9.85 -10.28
C TRP A 109 -11.55 8.52 -10.98
N ASN A 110 -10.51 8.49 -11.82
CA ASN A 110 -9.98 7.24 -12.36
C ASN A 110 -9.05 6.62 -11.33
N ASP A 111 -9.29 5.36 -10.99
CA ASP A 111 -8.47 4.59 -10.05
C ASP A 111 -7.85 3.38 -10.75
N TYR A 112 -6.77 2.85 -10.19
CA TYR A 112 -6.10 1.66 -10.72
C TYR A 112 -6.81 0.39 -10.26
N ASP A 113 -7.02 -0.54 -11.18
CA ASP A 113 -7.54 -1.86 -10.88
C ASP A 113 -6.40 -2.76 -10.38
N TYR A 114 -6.43 -3.03 -9.08
CA TYR A 114 -5.40 -3.78 -8.36
C TYR A 114 -5.83 -5.24 -8.13
N ASP A 115 -4.91 -6.18 -8.33
CA ASP A 115 -5.09 -7.62 -8.11
C ASP A 115 -4.08 -8.15 -7.08
N SER A 116 -4.58 -8.55 -5.91
CA SER A 116 -3.76 -9.06 -4.79
C SER A 116 -3.62 -10.58 -4.76
N LYS A 117 -4.16 -11.33 -5.73
CA LYS A 117 -4.23 -12.81 -5.69
C LYS A 117 -2.87 -13.49 -5.56
N ASP A 118 -1.81 -12.89 -6.11
CA ASP A 118 -0.45 -13.45 -6.10
C ASP A 118 0.45 -12.85 -5.00
N PHE A 119 -0.07 -11.98 -4.13
CA PHE A 119 0.73 -11.34 -3.07
C PHE A 119 1.32 -12.36 -2.10
N ASN A 120 0.57 -13.41 -1.76
CA ASN A 120 1.09 -14.50 -0.93
C ASN A 120 2.22 -15.28 -1.61
N ASP A 121 2.18 -15.43 -2.94
CA ASP A 121 3.24 -16.12 -3.68
C ASP A 121 4.50 -15.25 -3.77
N ILE A 122 4.35 -13.95 -4.06
CA ILE A 122 5.44 -12.97 -4.00
C ILE A 122 6.11 -13.01 -2.62
N GLY A 123 5.29 -12.93 -1.57
CA GLY A 123 5.74 -12.92 -0.18
C GLY A 123 6.49 -14.18 0.24
N ARG A 124 6.04 -15.37 -0.21
CA ARG A 124 6.73 -16.64 0.06
C ARG A 124 8.12 -16.68 -0.57
N VAL A 125 8.26 -16.20 -1.81
CA VAL A 125 9.58 -16.15 -2.47
C VAL A 125 10.45 -15.10 -1.78
N PHE A 126 9.89 -13.94 -1.41
CA PHE A 126 10.62 -12.91 -0.67
C PHE A 126 11.13 -13.42 0.69
N ASP A 127 10.31 -14.12 1.46
CA ASP A 127 10.66 -14.74 2.75
C ASP A 127 11.79 -15.80 2.60
N SER A 128 11.92 -16.44 1.44
CA SER A 128 12.95 -17.47 1.20
C SER A 128 14.35 -16.89 0.94
N ILE A 129 14.46 -15.59 0.69
CA ILE A 129 15.73 -14.92 0.45
C ILE A 129 16.32 -14.49 1.79
N GLU A 130 17.53 -14.96 2.08
CA GLU A 130 18.21 -14.67 3.34
C GLU A 130 18.38 -13.15 3.55
N GLY A 131 17.99 -12.67 4.72
CA GLY A 131 18.11 -11.26 5.10
C GLY A 131 16.95 -10.35 4.69
N ASN A 132 16.01 -10.80 3.85
CA ASN A 132 14.90 -9.97 3.37
C ASN A 132 13.79 -9.74 4.42
N THR A 133 13.51 -10.77 5.22
CA THR A 133 12.44 -10.73 6.23
C THR A 133 12.95 -11.25 7.57
N THR A 134 12.68 -10.52 8.64
CA THR A 134 12.79 -11.04 10.01
C THR A 134 11.46 -11.63 10.42
N ILE A 135 11.43 -12.94 10.67
CA ILE A 135 10.22 -13.68 11.08
C ILE A 135 10.34 -14.05 12.55
N GLY A 136 9.29 -13.77 13.33
CA GLY A 136 9.24 -14.10 14.75
C GLY A 136 7.82 -14.12 15.28
N SER A 137 7.68 -13.90 16.59
CA SER A 137 6.39 -13.84 17.26
C SER A 137 6.25 -12.55 18.07
N VAL A 138 5.04 -11.98 18.04
CA VAL A 138 4.62 -10.88 18.92
C VAL A 138 3.41 -11.38 19.70
N GLY A 139 3.63 -11.72 20.98
CA GLY A 139 2.68 -12.55 21.72
C GLY A 139 2.50 -13.90 21.03
N LEU A 140 1.25 -14.30 20.77
CA LEU A 140 0.90 -15.54 20.07
C LEU A 140 0.87 -15.39 18.54
N ALA A 141 1.02 -14.18 18.00
CA ALA A 141 0.92 -13.93 16.58
C ALA A 141 2.28 -14.12 15.89
N LYS A 142 2.30 -14.87 14.78
CA LYS A 142 3.44 -14.85 13.85
C LYS A 142 3.56 -13.46 13.24
N ALA A 143 4.77 -12.92 13.25
CA ALA A 143 5.07 -11.58 12.75
C ALA A 143 6.18 -11.63 11.70
N ARG A 144 6.09 -10.72 10.72
CA ARG A 144 7.10 -10.52 9.68
C ARG A 144 7.45 -9.04 9.60
N LEU A 145 8.73 -8.72 9.74
CA LEU A 145 9.25 -7.36 9.59
C LEU A 145 10.20 -7.33 8.39
N MET A 146 9.98 -6.36 7.50
CA MET A 146 10.75 -6.20 6.27
C MET A 146 10.94 -4.73 5.92
N LYS A 147 12.03 -4.43 5.22
CA LYS A 147 12.25 -3.10 4.60
C LYS A 147 11.28 -2.95 3.43
N GLN A 148 10.51 -1.87 3.42
CA GLN A 148 9.43 -1.71 2.45
C GLN A 148 9.98 -1.56 1.02
N TYR A 149 11.03 -0.75 0.83
CA TYR A 149 11.59 -0.51 -0.49
C TYR A 149 12.11 -1.81 -1.14
N LEU A 150 12.80 -2.64 -0.36
CA LEU A 150 13.34 -3.92 -0.83
C LEU A 150 12.23 -4.88 -1.27
N LEU A 151 11.13 -4.92 -0.52
CA LEU A 151 9.93 -5.67 -0.90
C LEU A 151 9.34 -5.14 -2.21
N ILE A 152 9.23 -3.82 -2.34
CA ILE A 152 8.59 -3.20 -3.49
C ILE A 152 9.38 -3.46 -4.77
N ASP A 153 10.70 -3.31 -4.73
CA ASP A 153 11.59 -3.57 -5.86
C ASP A 153 11.51 -5.04 -6.29
N PHE A 154 11.64 -5.95 -5.32
CA PHE A 154 11.52 -7.38 -5.56
C PHE A 154 10.16 -7.74 -6.18
N ALA A 155 9.07 -7.24 -5.62
CA ALA A 155 7.72 -7.54 -6.08
C ALA A 155 7.46 -6.99 -7.49
N THR A 156 7.98 -5.80 -7.80
CA THR A 156 7.88 -5.20 -9.15
C THR A 156 8.57 -6.09 -10.17
N ASP A 157 9.79 -6.55 -9.88
CA ASP A 157 10.53 -7.49 -10.73
C ASP A 157 9.83 -8.85 -10.86
N TRP A 158 9.28 -9.35 -9.76
CA TRP A 158 8.52 -10.59 -9.76
C TRP A 158 7.28 -10.48 -10.66
N MET A 159 6.53 -9.39 -10.57
CA MET A 159 5.35 -9.14 -11.40
C MET A 159 5.72 -9.04 -12.88
N ASN A 160 6.79 -8.31 -13.21
CA ASN A 160 7.33 -8.24 -14.58
C ASN A 160 7.62 -9.63 -15.17
N LYS A 161 8.18 -10.54 -14.37
CA LYS A 161 8.52 -11.91 -14.82
C LYS A 161 7.32 -12.85 -14.93
N ASN A 162 6.33 -12.71 -14.04
CA ASN A 162 5.27 -13.72 -13.86
C ASN A 162 3.91 -13.29 -14.40
N ARG A 163 3.57 -12.00 -14.34
CA ARG A 163 2.30 -11.48 -14.87
C ARG A 163 2.36 -11.26 -16.38
N MET A 164 3.50 -10.85 -16.93
CA MET A 164 3.65 -10.69 -18.40
C MET A 164 3.48 -12.01 -19.16
N LYS A 165 3.93 -13.13 -18.60
CA LYS A 165 3.74 -14.47 -19.18
C LYS A 165 2.26 -14.85 -19.28
N LYS A 166 1.42 -14.39 -18.34
CA LYS A 166 -0.03 -14.62 -18.36
C LYS A 166 -0.73 -13.75 -19.40
N THR A 167 -0.25 -12.52 -19.63
CA THR A 167 -0.83 -11.60 -20.63
C THR A 167 -0.56 -12.05 -22.07
N GLN A 168 0.57 -12.72 -22.34
CA GLN A 168 0.92 -13.24 -23.68
C GLN A 168 0.27 -14.60 -24.01
N ALA A 169 -0.32 -15.29 -23.03
CA ALA A 169 -0.93 -16.59 -23.18
C ALA A 169 -2.47 -16.55 -23.36
N ASN A 170 -3.04 -15.34 -23.35
CA ASN A 170 -4.45 -15.05 -23.63
C ASN A 170 -4.56 -14.23 -24.91
#